data_AF-A0A4V1UFQ8-F1
#
_entry.id   AF-A0A4V1UFQ8-F1
#
_cell.length_a   1.000
_cell.length_b   1.000
_cell.length_c   1.000
_cell.angle_alpha   90.00
_cell.angle_beta   90.00
_cell.angle_gamma   90.00
#
_symmetry.space_group_name_H-M   'P 1'
#
loop_
_entity.id
_entity.type
_entity.pdbx_description
1 polymer ?
#
loop_
_entity_poly.entity_id
_entity_poly.type
_entity_poly.pdbx_seq_one_letter_code
_entity_poly.pdbx_strand_id
1 'polypeptide(L)' 'MRVNLEARAAAAENRKAQTRERLLDAAIVVIGEKGPDASSVEDFVAAADVSRGTFYNYFPTMEDLLRAVRRKLTDALM' A
#
# COMPACT_ATOMS: atom_id res chain seq x y z
N MET A 1 -25.16 -7.86 26.46
CA MET A 1 -24.46 -6.85 25.64
C MET A 1 -23.38 -7.54 24.80
N ARG A 2 -23.73 -8.06 23.62
CA ARG A 2 -22.78 -8.63 22.65
C ARG A 2 -22.21 -7.48 21.82
N VAL A 3 -21.22 -6.76 22.34
CA VAL A 3 -20.57 -5.73 21.53
C VAL A 3 -19.66 -6.41 20.51
N ASN A 4 -20.27 -6.73 19.36
CA ASN A 4 -19.78 -6.38 18.04
C ASN A 4 -18.41 -6.92 17.60
N LEU A 5 -18.24 -8.25 17.66
CA LEU A 5 -17.07 -8.92 17.06
C LEU A 5 -17.02 -8.68 15.53
N GLU A 6 -18.18 -8.65 14.89
CA GLU A 6 -18.33 -8.47 13.44
C GLU A 6 -17.96 -7.05 12.98
N ALA A 7 -18.43 -5.98 13.63
CA ALA A 7 -18.01 -4.64 13.22
C ALA A 7 -16.55 -4.34 13.58
N ARG A 8 -15.99 -4.97 14.62
CA ARG A 8 -14.54 -4.86 14.88
C ARG A 8 -13.72 -5.49 13.75
N ALA A 9 -14.15 -6.64 13.25
CA ALA A 9 -13.53 -7.29 12.10
C ALA A 9 -13.67 -6.44 10.83
N ALA A 10 -14.87 -5.92 10.53
CA ALA A 10 -15.10 -5.06 9.37
C ALA A 10 -14.28 -3.76 9.43
N ALA A 11 -14.19 -3.12 10.59
CA ALA A 11 -13.38 -1.92 10.77
C ALA A 11 -11.88 -2.22 10.63
N ALA A 12 -11.42 -3.40 11.05
CA ALA A 12 -10.04 -3.82 10.85
C ALA A 12 -9.72 -4.07 9.37
N GLU A 13 -10.62 -4.72 8.64
CA GLU A 13 -10.46 -4.96 7.21
C GLU A 13 -10.45 -3.65 6.42
N ASN A 14 -11.34 -2.70 6.76
CA ASN A 14 -11.34 -1.38 6.15
C ASN A 14 -10.02 -0.62 6.38
N ARG A 15 -9.49 -0.66 7.61
CA ARG A 15 -8.16 -0.07 7.90
C ARG A 15 -7.05 -0.75 7.12
N LYS A 16 -7.15 -2.06 6.94
CA LYS A 16 -6.19 -2.86 6.17
C LYS A 16 -6.19 -2.44 4.71
N ALA A 17 -7.37 -2.35 4.09
CA ALA A 17 -7.53 -1.87 2.73
C ALA A 17 -7.01 -0.43 2.56
N GLN A 18 -7.35 0.49 3.46
CA GLN A 18 -6.88 1.88 3.41
C GLN A 18 -5.35 2.00 3.51
N THR A 19 -4.72 1.21 4.37
CA THR A 19 -3.26 1.23 4.52
C THR A 19 -2.58 0.72 3.25
N ARG A 20 -3.15 -0.33 2.64
CA ARG A 20 -2.66 -0.86 1.36
C ARG A 20 -2.78 0.17 0.24
N GLU A 21 -3.90 0.88 0.14
CA GLU A 21 -4.09 1.92 -0.88
C GLU A 21 -3.14 3.10 -0.67
N ARG A 22 -2.94 3.57 0.58
CA ARG A 22 -1.94 4.61 0.88
C ARG A 22 -0.54 4.24 0.39
N LEU A 23 -0.13 2.99 0.60
CA LEU A 23 1.16 2.50 0.10
C LEU A 23 1.24 2.48 -1.43
N LEU A 24 0.17 2.12 -2.13
CA LEU A 24 0.13 2.13 -3.59
C LEU A 24 0.17 3.55 -4.16
N ASP A 25 -0.60 4.46 -3.58
CA ASP A 25 -0.65 5.86 -4.03
C ASP A 25 0.70 6.54 -3.80
N ALA A 26 1.32 6.33 -2.63
CA ALA A 26 2.67 6.79 -2.34
C ALA A 26 3.70 6.23 -3.33
N ALA A 27 3.60 4.93 -3.66
CA ALA A 27 4.50 4.31 -4.62
C ALA A 27 4.36 4.89 -6.03
N ILE A 28 3.13 5.16 -6.48
CA ILE A 28 2.88 5.82 -7.78
C ILE A 28 3.56 7.18 -7.84
N VAL A 29 3.43 7.99 -6.79
CA VAL A 29 4.05 9.32 -6.71
C VAL A 29 5.58 9.21 -6.76
N VAL A 30 6.16 8.42 -5.86
CA VAL A 30 7.61 8.27 -5.75
C VAL A 30 8.22 7.72 -7.05
N ILE A 31 7.61 6.69 -7.65
CA ILE A 31 8.07 6.13 -8.93
C ILE A 31 7.96 7.17 -10.05
N GLY A 32 6.89 7.98 -10.06
CA GLY A 32 6.72 9.05 -11.02
C GLY A 32 7.79 10.14 -10.93
N GLU A 33 8.30 10.41 -9.73
CA GLU A 33 9.30 11.46 -9.50
C GLU A 33 10.73 11.04 -9.84
N LYS A 34 11.14 9.81 -9.48
CA LYS A 34 12.54 9.37 -9.62
C LYS A 34 12.74 8.07 -10.40
N GLY A 35 11.67 7.42 -10.83
CA GLY A 35 11.72 6.14 -11.52
C GLY A 35 11.78 4.92 -10.59
N PRO A 36 11.44 3.73 -11.11
CA PRO A 36 11.33 2.51 -10.30
C PRO A 36 12.68 2.03 -9.75
N ASP A 37 13.76 2.15 -10.53
CA ASP A 37 15.09 1.64 -10.14
C ASP A 37 15.77 2.51 -9.06
N ALA A 38 15.43 3.80 -9.00
CA ALA A 38 15.96 4.73 -8.00
C ALA A 38 15.11 4.79 -6.71
N SER A 39 14.04 3.99 -6.64
CA SER A 39 13.11 3.97 -5.51
C SER A 39 13.43 2.89 -4.49
N SER A 40 13.20 3.18 -3.21
CA SER A 40 13.46 2.28 -2.09
C SER A 40 12.24 2.14 -1.20
N VAL A 41 12.25 1.12 -0.32
CA VAL A 41 11.15 0.89 0.62
C VAL A 41 10.98 2.09 1.55
N GLU A 42 12.08 2.72 1.93
CA GLU A 42 12.16 3.90 2.79
C GLU A 42 11.38 5.08 2.20
N ASP A 43 11.51 5.32 0.89
CA ASP A 43 10.78 6.41 0.24
C ASP A 43 9.27 6.16 0.28
N PHE A 44 8.85 4.92 0.00
CA PHE A 44 7.43 4.55 -0.03
C PHE A 44 6.80 4.64 1.35
N VAL A 45 7.49 4.15 2.39
CA VAL A 45 6.94 4.19 3.74
C VAL A 45 6.94 5.59 4.34
N ALA A 46 7.92 6.42 3.98
CA ALA A 46 7.92 7.84 4.35
C ALA A 46 6.75 8.58 3.67
N ALA A 47 6.57 8.39 2.37
CA ALA A 47 5.48 9.02 1.61
C ALA A 47 4.09 8.51 2.03
N ALA A 48 3.97 7.23 2.37
CA ALA A 48 2.71 6.64 2.84
C ALA A 48 2.43 6.91 4.33
N ASP A 49 3.39 7.46 5.09
CA ASP A 49 3.35 7.63 6.54
C ASP A 49 2.98 6.31 7.27
N VAL A 50 3.81 5.29 7.04
CA VAL A 50 3.70 3.97 7.68
C VAL A 50 5.07 3.46 8.09
N SER A 51 5.11 2.39 8.90
CA SER A 51 6.38 1.74 9.26
C SER A 51 6.86 0.78 8.16
N ARG A 52 8.15 0.46 8.16
CA ARG A 52 8.72 -0.61 7.32
C ARG A 52 8.10 -1.99 7.60
N GLY A 53 7.77 -2.28 8.86
CA GLY A 53 7.06 -3.52 9.20
C GLY A 53 5.64 -3.54 8.58
N THR A 54 4.96 -2.39 8.60
CA THR A 54 3.67 -2.23 7.92
C THR A 54 3.81 -2.50 6.43
N PHE A 55 4.82 -1.97 5.75
CA PHE A 55 5.09 -2.27 4.35
C PHE A 55 5.13 -3.77 4.07
N TYR A 56 5.99 -4.51 4.77
CA TYR A 56 6.17 -5.94 4.51
C TYR A 56 4.94 -6.78 4.89
N ASN A 57 4.04 -6.28 5.74
CA ASN A 57 2.75 -6.93 6.00
C ASN A 57 1.81 -6.88 4.78
N TYR A 58 1.97 -5.91 3.87
CA TYR A 58 1.15 -5.76 2.66
C TYR A 58 1.87 -6.20 1.39
N PHE A 59 3.16 -5.91 1.30
CA PHE A 59 4.01 -6.19 0.15
C PHE A 59 5.27 -6.91 0.64
N PRO A 60 5.29 -8.25 0.60
CA PRO A 60 6.43 -9.04 1.09
C PRO A 60 7.74 -8.68 0.40
N THR A 61 7.67 -8.24 -0.87
CA THR A 61 8.81 -7.76 -1.63
C THR A 61 8.54 -6.42 -2.31
N MET A 62 9.62 -5.76 -2.72
CA MET A 62 9.55 -4.58 -3.59
C MET A 62 8.79 -4.89 -4.89
N GLU A 63 9.06 -6.05 -5.49
CA GLU A 63 8.44 -6.48 -6.75
C GLU A 63 6.91 -6.66 -6.61
N ASP A 64 6.43 -7.09 -5.44
CA ASP A 64 4.99 -7.20 -5.18
C ASP A 64 4.30 -5.83 -5.21
N LEU A 65 4.94 -4.79 -4.67
CA LEU A 65 4.47 -3.41 -4.75
C LEU A 65 4.47 -2.93 -6.20
N LEU A 66 5.59 -3.07 -6.91
CA LEU A 66 5.72 -2.60 -8.30
C LEU A 66 4.71 -3.28 -9.23
N ARG A 67 4.47 -4.58 -9.04
CA ARG A 67 3.45 -5.32 -9.78
C ARG A 67 2.04 -4.80 -9.47
N ALA A 68 1.76 -4.46 -8.21
CA ALA A 68 0.47 -3.91 -7.82
C ALA A 68 0.24 -2.50 -8.38
N VAL A 69 1.27 -1.66 -8.39
CA VAL A 69 1.26 -0.35 -9.06
C VAL A 69 0.99 -0.51 -10.55
N ARG A 70 1.72 -1.41 -11.23
CA ARG A 70 1.52 -1.69 -12.66
C ARG A 70 0.09 -2.13 -12.98
N ARG A 71 -0.49 -3.01 -12.17
CA ARG A 71 -1.91 -3.42 -12.30
C ARG A 71 -2.84 -2.24 -12.13
N LYS A 72 -2.71 -1.46 -11.06
CA LYS A 72 -3.57 -0.29 -10.78
C LYS A 72 -3.57 0.72 -11.94
N LEU A 73 -2.41 0.97 -12.53
CA LEU A 73 -2.29 1.86 -13.68
C LEU A 73 -2.91 1.27 -14.96
N THR A 74 -2.76 -0.03 -15.19
CA THR A 74 -3.34 -0.70 -16.36
C THR A 74 -4.87 -0.77 -16.25
N ASP A 75 -5.39 -1.08 -15.07
CA ASP A 75 -6.83 -1.13 -14.79
C ASP A 75 -7.51 0.24 -14.95
N ALA A 76 -6.79 1.34 -14.70
CA ALA A 76 -7.29 2.70 -14.91
C ALA A 76 -7.34 3.12 -16.40
N LEU A 77 -6.69 2.36 -17.28
CA LEU A 77 -6.65 2.62 -18.72
C LEU A 77 -7.65 1.77 -19.52
N MET A 78 -8.36 0.85 -18.85
CA MET A 78 -9.43 0.02 -19.42
C MET A 78 -10.80 0.53 -19.02
#